data_AF-A0A8A2U4N9-F1
#
_entry.id   AF-A0A8A2U4N9-F1
#
_cell.length_a   1.000
_cell.length_b   1.000
_cell.length_c   1.000
_cell.angle_alpha   90.00
_cell.angle_beta   90.00
_cell.angle_gamma   90.00
#
_symmetry.space_group_name_H-M   'P 1'
#
loop_
_entity.id
_entity.type
_entity.pdbx_description
1 polymer ?
#
loop_
_entity_poly.entity_id
_entity_poly.type
_entity_poly.pdbx_seq_one_letter_code
_entity_poly.pdbx_strand_id
1 'polypeptide(L)'
;MAIPGYDPSRVAEYTLEQVGARVAVVAGVVPDSFDLAKSSRQPPIDALADPVDLVALEELKAVEAIRIALVYDPAELPPGASPTDVAVAVETGGGSETQRAESDAVDDGWVPLESTVDLEETTVTAVLNDRPPGSTVVAGYDDRGAESDESTD
;
A
#
# COMPACT_ATOMS: atom_id res chain seq x y z
N MET A 1 -15.80 -0.74 7.49
CA MET A 1 -15.85 -1.30 6.12
C MET A 1 -15.45 -2.78 6.19
N ALA A 2 -16.08 -3.67 5.42
CA ALA A 2 -15.78 -5.11 5.49
C ALA A 2 -14.60 -5.49 4.59
N ILE A 3 -13.76 -6.43 5.04
CA ILE A 3 -12.82 -7.14 4.17
C ILE A 3 -13.59 -8.29 3.51
N PRO A 4 -13.66 -8.34 2.16
CA PRO A 4 -14.38 -9.41 1.46
C PRO A 4 -13.87 -10.79 1.90
N GLY A 5 -14.78 -11.67 2.30
CA GLY A 5 -14.45 -13.03 2.76
C GLY A 5 -14.18 -13.17 4.26
N TYR A 6 -14.13 -12.06 5.02
CA TYR A 6 -13.91 -12.08 6.47
C TYR A 6 -15.10 -11.52 7.25
N ASP A 7 -15.30 -12.05 8.46
CA ASP A 7 -16.36 -11.60 9.35
C ASP A 7 -15.98 -10.21 9.91
N PRO A 8 -16.85 -9.19 9.77
CA PRO A 8 -16.54 -7.83 10.21
C PRO A 8 -16.29 -7.73 11.72
N SER A 9 -16.78 -8.69 12.50
CA SER A 9 -16.53 -8.77 13.95
C SER A 9 -15.08 -9.12 14.31
N ARG A 10 -14.29 -9.58 13.34
CA ARG A 10 -12.87 -9.96 13.48
C ARG A 10 -11.91 -8.99 12.80
N VAL A 11 -12.43 -7.91 12.22
CA VAL A 11 -11.64 -6.90 11.52
C VAL A 11 -11.38 -5.75 12.49
N ALA A 12 -10.10 -5.42 12.70
CA ALA A 12 -9.69 -4.20 13.37
C ALA A 12 -9.45 -3.11 12.32
N GLU A 13 -10.20 -2.01 12.41
CA GLU A 13 -10.14 -0.91 11.44
C GLU A 13 -9.46 0.31 12.06
N TYR A 14 -8.53 0.89 11.30
CA TYR A 14 -7.74 2.05 11.67
C TYR A 14 -7.82 3.08 10.55
N THR A 15 -8.00 4.35 10.91
CA THR A 15 -8.16 5.44 9.94
C THR A 15 -7.35 6.65 10.37
N LEU A 16 -6.57 7.18 9.44
CA LEU A 16 -5.80 8.40 9.59
C LEU A 16 -6.35 9.47 8.64
N GLU A 17 -7.29 10.26 9.14
CA GLU A 17 -8.02 11.26 8.35
C GLU A 17 -7.11 12.33 7.75
N GLN A 18 -5.98 12.62 8.39
CA GLN A 18 -5.07 13.70 8.00
C GLN A 18 -4.41 13.50 6.63
N VAL A 19 -4.25 12.24 6.22
CA VAL A 19 -3.65 11.84 4.92
C VAL A 19 -4.59 10.91 4.14
N GLY A 20 -5.86 10.80 4.57
CA GLY A 20 -6.85 9.94 3.91
C GLY A 20 -6.50 8.44 3.93
N ALA A 21 -5.68 7.97 4.87
CA ALA A 21 -5.27 6.57 4.93
C ALA A 21 -6.21 5.74 5.80
N ARG A 22 -6.51 4.52 5.36
CA ARG A 22 -7.40 3.57 6.05
C ARG A 22 -6.78 2.18 5.97
N VAL A 23 -6.67 1.51 7.10
CA VAL A 23 -6.12 0.15 7.17
C VAL A 23 -7.08 -0.72 7.96
N ALA A 24 -7.42 -1.86 7.39
CA ALA A 24 -8.20 -2.89 8.04
C ALA A 24 -7.34 -4.15 8.17
N VAL A 25 -7.26 -4.71 9.37
CA VAL A 25 -6.44 -5.87 9.70
C VAL A 25 -7.32 -6.99 10.24
N VAL A 26 -7.11 -8.19 9.75
CA VAL A 26 -7.65 -9.44 10.30
C VAL A 26 -6.50 -10.21 10.89
N ALA A 27 -6.48 -10.33 12.21
CA ALA A 27 -5.48 -11.12 12.91
C ALA A 27 -6.09 -11.79 14.14
N GLY A 28 -5.53 -12.93 14.53
CA GLY A 28 -5.92 -13.61 15.76
C GLY A 28 -5.61 -12.78 17.02
N VAL A 29 -4.59 -11.92 16.97
CA VAL A 29 -4.27 -10.93 18.01
C VAL A 29 -3.84 -9.62 17.37
N VAL A 30 -4.60 -8.56 17.66
CA VAL A 30 -4.29 -7.17 17.32
C VAL A 30 -3.93 -6.43 18.61
N PRO A 31 -2.72 -5.85 18.74
CA PRO A 31 -2.34 -5.11 19.93
C PRO A 31 -3.03 -3.74 19.95
N ASP A 32 -3.35 -3.23 21.14
CA ASP A 32 -3.92 -1.88 21.31
C ASP A 32 -2.96 -0.76 20.87
N SER A 33 -1.67 -1.07 20.78
CA SER A 33 -0.63 -0.17 20.27
C SER A 33 -0.63 -0.02 18.74
N PHE A 34 -1.32 -0.91 18.00
CA PHE A 34 -1.39 -0.82 16.54
C PHE A 34 -2.19 0.42 16.15
N ASP A 35 -1.59 1.28 15.33
CA ASP A 35 -2.20 2.54 14.89
C ASP A 35 -1.56 3.01 13.57
N LEU A 36 -2.08 4.11 13.02
CA LEU A 36 -1.58 4.72 11.79
C LEU A 36 -0.95 6.06 12.11
N ALA A 37 0.31 6.23 11.74
CA ALA A 37 1.03 7.48 11.91
C ALA A 37 1.48 8.03 10.55
N LYS A 38 1.48 9.36 10.39
CA LYS A 38 2.12 9.97 9.23
C LYS A 38 3.62 9.67 9.28
N SER A 39 4.17 9.12 8.20
CA SER A 39 5.60 8.85 8.13
C SER A 39 6.37 10.15 7.92
N SER A 40 7.52 10.26 8.58
CA SER A 40 8.48 11.34 8.32
C SER A 40 9.46 11.00 7.19
N ARG A 41 9.30 9.83 6.58
CA ARG A 41 10.13 9.38 5.46
C ARG A 41 9.84 10.20 4.23
N GLN A 42 10.88 10.40 3.42
CA GLN A 42 10.72 11.10 2.17
C GLN A 42 9.89 10.21 1.22
N PRO A 43 8.78 10.73 0.65
CA PRO A 43 8.03 9.99 -0.35
C PRO A 43 8.92 9.65 -1.55
N PRO A 44 8.72 8.50 -2.21
CA PRO A 44 9.32 8.25 -3.52
C PRO A 44 8.92 9.33 -4.52
N ILE A 45 9.71 9.52 -5.57
CA ILE A 45 9.45 10.56 -6.59
C ILE A 45 8.08 10.39 -7.27
N ASP A 46 7.60 9.17 -7.32
CA ASP A 46 6.33 8.77 -7.91
C ASP A 46 5.18 8.71 -6.89
N ALA A 47 5.37 9.19 -5.66
CA ALA A 47 4.31 9.23 -4.65
C ALA A 47 3.24 10.26 -5.00
N LEU A 48 1.97 9.85 -4.86
CA LEU A 48 0.78 10.68 -5.05
C LEU A 48 0.10 11.02 -3.71
N ALA A 49 0.71 10.60 -2.60
CA ALA A 49 0.26 10.83 -1.24
C ALA A 49 1.43 10.82 -0.26
N ASP A 50 1.21 11.36 0.94
CA ASP A 50 2.16 11.25 2.04
C ASP A 50 2.30 9.79 2.50
N PRO A 51 3.53 9.30 2.77
CA PRO A 51 3.75 7.96 3.29
C PRO A 51 3.19 7.81 4.71
N VAL A 52 2.73 6.60 5.03
CA VAL A 52 2.07 6.26 6.29
C VAL A 52 2.79 5.09 6.95
N ASP A 53 3.09 5.24 8.24
CA ASP A 53 3.69 4.21 9.06
C ASP A 53 2.60 3.42 9.81
N LEU A 54 2.69 2.09 9.68
CA LEU A 54 1.94 1.08 10.42
C LEU A 54 2.64 0.86 11.76
N VAL A 55 2.12 1.48 12.81
CA VAL A 55 2.70 1.39 14.17
C VAL A 55 2.41 0.01 14.76
N ALA A 56 3.38 -0.58 15.44
CA ALA A 56 3.26 -1.91 16.08
C ALA A 56 2.86 -3.07 15.12
N LEU A 57 3.18 -2.96 13.82
CA LEU A 57 2.94 -4.02 12.84
C LEU A 57 3.60 -5.37 13.23
N GLU A 58 4.80 -5.31 13.82
CA GLU A 58 5.56 -6.49 14.26
C GLU A 58 4.88 -7.27 15.40
N GLU A 59 4.05 -6.58 16.19
CA GLU A 59 3.34 -7.15 17.34
C GLU A 59 2.06 -7.89 16.94
N LEU A 60 1.57 -7.71 15.70
CA LEU A 60 0.45 -8.48 15.15
C LEU A 60 0.77 -9.97 15.11
N LYS A 61 -0.15 -10.80 15.61
CA LYS A 61 0.00 -12.27 15.59
C LYS A 61 -1.15 -12.95 14.88
N ALA A 62 -0.80 -14.00 14.13
CA ALA A 62 -1.74 -14.78 13.32
C ALA A 62 -2.54 -13.87 12.37
N VAL A 63 -1.83 -13.07 11.57
CA VAL A 63 -2.42 -12.23 10.53
C VAL A 63 -3.02 -13.14 9.46
N GLU A 64 -4.29 -12.92 9.14
CA GLU A 64 -5.02 -13.62 8.07
C GLU A 64 -5.18 -12.74 6.83
N ALA A 65 -5.38 -11.43 7.02
CA ALA A 65 -5.47 -10.48 5.93
C ALA A 65 -5.20 -9.04 6.40
N ILE A 66 -4.64 -8.21 5.52
CA ILE A 66 -4.48 -6.77 5.73
C ILE A 66 -4.96 -6.07 4.47
N ARG A 67 -5.83 -5.09 4.63
CA ARG A 67 -6.33 -4.23 3.57
C ARG A 67 -5.88 -2.81 3.84
N ILE A 68 -5.25 -2.19 2.85
CA ILE A 68 -4.67 -0.85 2.93
C ILE A 68 -5.33 -0.02 1.85
N ALA A 69 -6.03 1.04 2.23
CA ALA A 69 -6.68 1.97 1.33
C ALA A 69 -6.09 3.37 1.55
N LEU A 70 -5.58 3.97 0.48
CA LEU A 70 -4.93 5.28 0.49
C LEU A 70 -5.61 6.18 -0.53
N VAL A 71 -5.95 7.39 -0.12
CA VAL A 71 -6.41 8.44 -1.05
C VAL A 71 -5.19 8.99 -1.77
N TYR A 72 -5.29 9.17 -3.08
CA TYR A 72 -4.24 9.78 -3.90
C TYR A 72 -4.79 11.05 -4.58
N ASP A 73 -3.91 12.02 -4.85
CA ASP A 73 -4.31 13.21 -5.61
C ASP A 73 -4.03 12.98 -7.11
N PRO A 74 -5.08 12.86 -7.96
CA PRO A 74 -4.89 12.67 -9.40
C PRO A 74 -4.27 13.89 -10.09
N ALA A 75 -4.21 15.06 -9.45
CA ALA A 75 -3.52 16.23 -10.00
C ALA A 75 -1.98 16.12 -9.90
N GLU A 76 -1.47 15.24 -9.03
CA GLU A 76 -0.02 14.95 -8.93
C GLU A 76 0.45 13.92 -9.96
N LEU A 77 -0.48 13.31 -10.71
CA LEU A 77 -0.14 12.36 -11.75
C LEU A 77 0.67 13.02 -12.88
N PRO A 78 1.71 12.34 -13.40
CA PRO A 78 2.49 12.87 -14.51
C PRO A 78 1.62 13.01 -15.78
N PRO A 79 1.93 13.99 -16.64
CA PRO A 79 1.16 14.21 -17.86
C PRO A 79 1.26 12.99 -18.77
N GLY A 80 0.12 12.34 -19.02
CA GLY A 80 0.03 11.11 -19.83
C GLY A 80 -0.19 9.84 -19.01
N ALA A 81 -0.12 9.91 -17.67
CA ALA A 81 -0.50 8.81 -16.79
C ALA A 81 -2.02 8.63 -16.75
N SER A 82 -2.47 7.37 -16.72
CA SER A 82 -3.87 7.07 -16.46
C SER A 82 -4.13 7.20 -14.96
N PRO A 83 -5.32 7.67 -14.55
CA PRO A 83 -5.68 7.71 -13.13
C PRO A 83 -5.81 6.32 -12.50
N THR A 84 -5.76 5.26 -13.32
CA THR A 84 -5.72 3.85 -12.89
C THR A 84 -4.30 3.31 -12.69
N ASP A 85 -3.27 4.03 -13.15
CA ASP A 85 -1.86 3.63 -13.02
C ASP A 85 -1.34 4.00 -11.62
N VAL A 86 -2.05 3.57 -10.58
CA VAL A 86 -1.76 3.87 -9.18
C VAL A 86 -1.76 2.59 -8.37
N ALA A 87 -0.72 2.37 -7.57
CA ALA A 87 -0.63 1.23 -6.67
C ALA A 87 -0.23 1.66 -5.25
N VAL A 88 -0.55 0.81 -4.27
CA VAL A 88 0.05 0.93 -2.94
C VAL A 88 1.44 0.34 -3.01
N ALA A 89 2.45 1.13 -2.68
CA ALA A 89 3.81 0.66 -2.50
C ALA A 89 4.16 0.53 -1.01
N VAL A 90 4.96 -0.47 -0.68
CA VAL A 90 5.47 -0.71 0.68
C VAL A 90 6.98 -0.57 0.69
N GLU A 91 7.51 0.15 1.68
CA GLU A 91 8.95 0.24 1.86
C GLU A 91 9.46 -1.11 2.36
N THR A 92 10.37 -1.75 1.63
CA THR A 92 11.01 -3.01 2.04
C THR A 92 12.33 -2.79 2.75
N GLY A 93 12.74 -1.53 2.92
CA GLY A 93 13.99 -1.12 3.53
C GLY A 93 15.16 -1.41 2.59
N GLY A 94 16.02 -0.41 2.38
CA GLY A 94 17.33 -0.57 1.74
C GLY A 94 18.25 -1.46 2.59
N GLY A 95 17.99 -2.77 2.59
CA GLY A 95 18.83 -3.79 3.20
C GLY A 95 19.98 -4.16 2.27
N SER A 96 21.09 -3.42 2.39
CA SER A 96 22.47 -3.85 2.17
C SER A 96 22.68 -5.16 1.38
N GLU A 97 23.11 -5.02 0.13
CA GLU A 97 24.13 -5.86 -0.52
C GLU A 97 24.04 -7.39 -0.38
N THR A 98 22.86 -8.05 -0.38
CA THR A 98 22.90 -9.53 -0.39
C THR A 98 21.73 -10.29 -1.02
N GLN A 99 21.22 -9.88 -2.19
CA GLN A 99 20.73 -10.90 -3.12
C GLN A 99 20.75 -10.41 -4.57
N ARG A 100 21.75 -10.86 -5.33
CA ARG A 100 21.62 -10.93 -6.79
C ARG A 100 20.58 -12.01 -7.10
N ALA A 101 19.33 -11.61 -7.24
CA ALA A 101 18.35 -12.31 -8.05
C ALA A 101 17.98 -11.37 -9.18
N GLU A 102 17.88 -11.92 -10.37
CA GLU A 102 17.91 -11.20 -11.63
C GLU A 102 16.66 -10.31 -11.82
N SER A 103 16.95 -9.10 -12.28
CA SER A 103 16.12 -8.23 -13.13
C SER A 103 15.06 -7.33 -12.50
N ASP A 104 15.20 -6.07 -12.90
CA ASP A 104 14.24 -4.95 -12.92
C ASP A 104 13.97 -4.17 -11.63
N ALA A 105 14.76 -3.08 -11.54
CA ALA A 105 14.49 -1.77 -10.96
C ALA A 105 13.58 -1.67 -9.72
N VAL A 106 14.21 -1.48 -8.56
CA VAL A 106 13.69 -0.56 -7.53
C VAL A 106 14.89 0.06 -6.80
N ASP A 107 15.43 1.16 -7.32
CA ASP A 107 16.54 1.90 -6.68
C ASP A 107 16.11 2.63 -5.38
N ASP A 108 14.81 2.67 -5.06
CA ASP A 108 14.25 3.38 -3.90
C ASP A 108 13.81 2.47 -2.72
N GLY A 109 13.87 1.14 -2.85
CA GLY A 109 13.49 0.23 -1.76
C GLY A 109 11.98 0.17 -1.46
N TRP A 110 11.13 0.49 -2.45
CA TRP A 110 9.68 0.39 -2.37
C TRP A 110 9.12 -0.65 -3.34
N VAL A 111 8.36 -1.62 -2.84
CA VAL A 111 7.75 -2.66 -3.67
C VAL A 111 6.27 -2.36 -3.87
N PRO A 112 5.82 -2.11 -5.10
CA PRO A 112 4.40 -1.89 -5.40
C PRO A 112 3.61 -3.21 -5.32
N LEU A 113 2.51 -3.18 -4.58
CA LEU A 113 1.63 -4.31 -4.27
C LEU A 113 0.47 -4.41 -5.25
N GLU A 114 -0.10 -5.61 -5.37
CA GLU A 114 -1.34 -5.80 -6.13
C GLU A 114 -2.46 -4.96 -5.50
N SER A 115 -2.92 -3.96 -6.26
CA SER A 115 -3.81 -2.92 -5.79
C SER A 115 -4.95 -2.72 -6.78
N THR A 116 -6.09 -2.25 -6.28
CA THR A 116 -7.26 -1.87 -7.07
C THR A 116 -7.54 -0.40 -6.86
N VAL A 117 -7.63 0.35 -7.95
CA VAL A 117 -7.93 1.78 -7.93
C VAL A 117 -9.44 2.00 -8.02
N ASP A 118 -9.95 2.85 -7.13
CA ASP A 118 -11.29 3.39 -7.17
C ASP A 118 -11.23 4.85 -7.65
N LEU A 119 -11.77 5.09 -8.84
CA LEU A 119 -11.77 6.40 -9.48
C LEU A 119 -12.87 7.33 -8.94
N GLU A 120 -13.90 6.77 -8.31
CA GLU A 120 -15.00 7.56 -7.74
C GLU A 120 -14.55 8.22 -6.43
N GLU A 121 -13.82 7.47 -5.60
CA GLU A 121 -13.27 7.94 -4.33
C GLU A 121 -11.80 8.40 -4.42
N THR A 122 -11.18 8.35 -5.61
CA THR A 122 -9.72 8.64 -5.80
C THR A 122 -8.87 7.88 -4.79
N THR A 123 -9.18 6.61 -4.60
CA THR A 123 -8.62 5.78 -3.53
C THR A 123 -8.02 4.51 -4.14
N VAL A 124 -6.78 4.20 -3.80
CA VAL A 124 -6.14 2.94 -4.18
C VAL A 124 -6.18 1.97 -2.99
N THR A 125 -6.54 0.72 -3.24
CA THR A 125 -6.67 -0.31 -2.21
C THR A 125 -5.80 -1.52 -2.52
N ALA A 126 -4.89 -1.89 -1.62
CA ALA A 126 -4.17 -3.15 -1.65
C ALA A 126 -4.74 -4.13 -0.63
N VAL A 127 -4.77 -5.41 -0.98
CA VAL A 127 -5.16 -6.50 -0.08
C VAL A 127 -4.02 -7.51 -0.02
N LEU A 128 -3.50 -7.75 1.18
CA LEU A 128 -2.48 -8.74 1.47
C LEU A 128 -3.09 -9.86 2.30
N ASN A 129 -2.70 -11.10 2.01
CA ASN A 129 -3.08 -12.28 2.80
C ASN A 129 -2.09 -12.58 3.94
N ASP A 130 -1.04 -11.76 4.09
CA ASP A 130 -0.04 -11.87 5.15
C ASP A 130 0.44 -10.46 5.54
N ARG A 131 1.46 -10.37 6.40
CA ARG A 131 2.06 -9.10 6.81
C ARG A 131 2.80 -8.45 5.64
N PRO A 132 2.67 -7.13 5.46
CA PRO A 132 3.48 -6.42 4.48
C PRO A 132 4.97 -6.56 4.85
N PRO A 133 5.86 -6.61 3.83
CA PRO A 133 7.29 -6.77 4.04
C PRO A 133 7.94 -5.59 4.78
N GLY A 134 7.26 -4.44 4.87
CA GLY A 134 7.66 -3.37 5.76
C GLY A 134 6.48 -2.60 6.32
N SER A 135 6.81 -1.67 7.21
CA SER A 135 5.84 -0.93 8.02
C SER A 135 5.39 0.38 7.40
N THR A 136 6.03 0.85 6.34
CA THR A 136 5.64 2.11 5.69
C THR A 136 5.00 1.81 4.34
N VAL A 137 3.86 2.45 4.08
CA VAL A 137 3.11 2.33 2.84
C VAL A 137 2.80 3.70 2.24
N VAL A 138 2.68 3.76 0.93
CA VAL A 138 2.44 5.01 0.19
C VAL A 138 1.62 4.71 -1.07
N ALA A 139 0.78 5.64 -1.50
CA ALA A 139 0.16 5.58 -2.81
C ALA A 139 1.15 6.17 -3.83
N GLY A 140 1.51 5.40 -4.83
CA GLY A 140 2.43 5.84 -5.88
C GLY A 140 1.91 5.48 -7.26
N TYR A 141 2.42 6.20 -8.26
CA TYR A 141 2.24 5.87 -9.66
C TYR A 141 2.88 4.50 -9.95
N ASP A 142 2.14 3.62 -10.64
CA ASP A 142 2.56 2.28 -11.03
C ASP A 142 2.57 2.20 -12.56
N ASP A 143 3.76 2.25 -13.15
CA ASP A 143 3.94 2.20 -14.60
C ASP A 143 3.77 0.78 -15.18
N ARG A 144 3.75 -0.25 -14.31
CA ARG A 144 3.59 -1.67 -14.70
C ARG A 144 2.22 -1.96 -15.33
N GLY A 145 1.22 -1.10 -15.11
CA GLY A 145 -0.09 -1.18 -15.76
C GLY A 145 -0.07 -0.82 -17.26
N ALA A 146 0.94 -0.08 -17.72
CA ALA A 146 1.00 0.41 -19.10
C ALA A 146 1.27 -0.70 -20.15
N GLU A 147 1.65 -1.91 -19.72
CA GLU A 147 2.05 -3.00 -20.62
C GLU A 147 0.89 -3.95 -21.00
N SER A 148 -0.30 -3.81 -20.42
CA SER A 148 -1.39 -4.81 -20.57
C SER A 148 -2.45 -4.52 -21.65
N ASP A 149 -2.33 -3.44 -22.43
CA ASP A 149 -3.29 -3.09 -23.50
C ASP A 149 -2.76 -3.32 -24.93
N GLU A 150 -1.70 -4.11 -25.12
CA GLU A 150 -1.20 -4.49 -26.46
C GLU A 150 -1.21 -6.02 -26.68
N SER A 151 -2.40 -6.62 -26.76
CA SER A 151 -2.59 -7.94 -27.40
C SER A 151 -4.04 -8.14 -27.84
N THR A 152 -4.41 -7.51 -28.96
CA THR A 152 -5.51 -7.99 -29.81
C THR A 152 -5.15 -7.69 -31.27
N ASP A 153 -4.67 -8.71 -31.97
CA ASP A 153 -4.95 -8.94 -33.40
C ASP A 153 -5.14 -10.44 -33.64
#